data_AF-C1D1V0-F1
#
_entry.id   AF-C1D1V0-F1
#
_cell.length_a   1.000
_cell.length_b   1.000
_cell.length_c   1.000
_cell.angle_alpha   90.00
_cell.angle_beta   90.00
_cell.angle_gamma   90.00
#
_symmetry.space_group_name_H-M   'P 1'
#
loop_
_entity.id
_entity.type
_entity.pdbx_description
1 polymer ?
#
loop_
_entity_poly.entity_id
_entity_poly.type
_entity_poly.pdbx_seq_one_letter_code
_entity_poly.pdbx_strand_id
1 'polypeptide(L)'
;MSLVRTSVRAVALLLTTGLLTHAAAQTAPTSPAPATPARPAVTTPAPAGAAAATERPSAATARVASSVAVELSALVKGQIIRCPDVLKLSPQAVCLYTKSSVPALRPLVKTKLGSRAVGDWKSGSKSSSLFVADKAGGNVAAFVLLSQLAATETLLIVDGVQAPAASAARVAAPAGVVKGQPYVLGSDLVGVVNVSNLGGGKFRLSVSGQSPLTVTVGQKTVQREGGAVELPLAPATDGKNLIFPLAGLRALGCTVTPAGNNLTVACGAESVGLRPIVF
;
A
#
# COMPACT_ATOMS: atom_id res chain seq x y z
N MET A 1 -54.94 -30.53 -18.21
CA MET A 1 -56.10 -30.56 -17.29
C MET A 1 -55.59 -30.33 -15.87
N SER A 2 -56.42 -29.76 -14.99
CA SER A 2 -56.13 -29.29 -13.61
C SER A 2 -55.73 -30.42 -12.64
N LEU A 3 -55.31 -30.26 -11.37
CA LEU A 3 -55.50 -29.22 -10.31
C LEU A 3 -54.17 -29.02 -9.52
N VAL A 4 -53.77 -27.83 -9.06
CA VAL A 4 -54.22 -27.02 -7.90
C VAL A 4 -54.14 -27.71 -6.52
N ARG A 5 -53.26 -27.21 -5.63
CA ARG A 5 -53.60 -26.93 -4.21
C ARG A 5 -52.64 -25.95 -3.53
N THR A 6 -53.23 -25.12 -2.66
CA THR A 6 -52.63 -23.95 -1.98
C THR A 6 -52.39 -24.25 -0.50
N SER A 7 -51.48 -23.54 0.17
CA SER A 7 -51.60 -23.25 1.61
C SER A 7 -50.78 -22.02 2.02
N VAL A 8 -51.47 -21.05 2.62
CA VAL A 8 -50.93 -19.87 3.30
C VAL A 8 -51.18 -20.04 4.80
N ARG A 9 -50.24 -19.68 5.66
CA ARG A 9 -50.53 -19.33 7.06
C ARG A 9 -49.68 -18.16 7.54
N ALA A 10 -50.34 -17.11 7.98
CA ALA A 10 -49.81 -16.05 8.81
C ALA A 10 -50.78 -15.88 10.00
N VAL A 11 -50.24 -15.73 11.22
CA VAL A 11 -50.96 -15.26 12.42
C VAL A 11 -49.96 -14.43 13.24
N ALA A 12 -50.44 -13.37 13.90
CA ALA A 12 -49.67 -12.36 14.61
C ALA A 12 -50.19 -12.20 16.07
N LEU A 13 -49.98 -11.01 16.69
CA LEU A 13 -50.48 -10.54 18.02
C LEU A 13 -49.68 -11.10 19.24
N LEU A 14 -49.45 -10.44 20.38
CA LEU A 14 -49.59 -9.05 20.94
C LEU A 14 -48.47 -8.90 22.04
N LEU A 15 -47.86 -7.75 22.39
CA LEU A 15 -48.37 -6.62 23.24
C LEU A 15 -48.92 -7.12 24.62
N THR A 16 -48.57 -6.60 25.82
CA THR A 16 -48.51 -5.21 26.35
C THR A 16 -47.86 -5.10 27.77
N THR A 17 -47.42 -3.88 28.17
CA THR A 17 -47.40 -3.27 29.56
C THR A 17 -46.61 -3.92 30.72
N GLY A 18 -46.11 -3.20 31.77
CA GLY A 18 -46.09 -1.76 32.10
C GLY A 18 -45.93 -1.49 33.64
N LEU A 19 -45.71 -0.21 34.03
CA LEU A 19 -45.69 0.38 35.41
C LEU A 19 -44.44 0.13 36.31
N LEU A 20 -43.76 1.13 36.93
CA LEU A 20 -44.11 2.30 37.81
C LEU A 20 -44.36 1.89 39.29
N THR A 21 -43.82 2.48 40.39
CA THR A 21 -42.78 3.53 40.66
C THR A 21 -42.46 3.61 42.19
N HIS A 22 -41.40 4.36 42.61
CA HIS A 22 -41.23 5.13 43.89
C HIS A 22 -39.96 4.92 44.75
N ALA A 23 -39.65 5.96 45.55
CA ALA A 23 -38.40 6.19 46.29
C ALA A 23 -38.66 6.53 47.77
N ALA A 24 -37.61 6.53 48.61
CA ALA A 24 -37.55 7.27 49.87
C ALA A 24 -36.08 7.58 50.24
N ALA A 25 -35.85 8.71 50.92
CA ALA A 25 -34.53 9.19 51.34
C ALA A 25 -34.35 9.09 52.87
N GLN A 26 -33.11 9.12 53.36
CA GLN A 26 -32.77 9.49 54.74
C GLN A 26 -31.31 9.98 54.85
N THR A 27 -31.01 10.76 55.90
CA THR A 27 -29.95 11.78 55.93
C THR A 27 -28.90 11.62 57.03
N ALA A 28 -27.63 11.93 56.67
CA ALA A 28 -26.56 12.49 57.54
C ALA A 28 -26.00 11.59 58.69
N PRO A 29 -24.75 11.81 59.22
CA PRO A 29 -23.97 13.05 59.24
C PRO A 29 -22.47 12.97 58.87
N THR A 30 -21.77 14.09 59.15
CA THR A 30 -20.48 14.60 58.68
C THR A 30 -19.21 13.93 59.24
N SER A 31 -18.11 13.96 58.47
CA SER A 31 -16.72 13.86 58.96
C SER A 31 -15.77 14.60 57.99
N PRO A 32 -14.66 15.25 58.43
CA PRO A 32 -13.99 16.31 57.66
C PRO A 32 -12.92 15.82 56.66
N ALA A 33 -12.59 16.70 55.71
CA ALA A 33 -11.65 16.44 54.61
C ALA A 33 -10.17 16.68 54.99
N PRO A 34 -9.24 15.88 54.40
CA PRO A 34 -7.87 16.29 54.13
C PRO A 34 -7.74 16.87 52.70
N ALA A 35 -6.81 17.81 52.49
CA ALA A 35 -6.63 18.50 51.22
C ALA A 35 -5.82 17.69 50.17
N THR A 36 -6.26 17.83 48.91
CA THR A 36 -5.51 17.91 47.62
C THR A 36 -4.08 17.35 47.57
N PRO A 37 -3.78 16.43 46.62
CA PRO A 37 -3.19 16.92 45.36
C PRO A 37 -4.08 16.72 44.12
N ALA A 38 -3.87 17.54 43.10
CA ALA A 38 -4.68 17.55 41.88
C ALA A 38 -4.52 16.25 41.05
N ARG A 39 -5.65 15.64 40.68
CA ARG A 39 -5.71 14.48 39.77
C ARG A 39 -5.71 14.97 38.31
N PRO A 40 -4.80 14.52 37.44
CA PRO A 40 -4.85 14.80 36.01
C PRO A 40 -6.14 14.28 35.37
N ALA A 41 -6.66 15.02 34.39
CA ALA A 41 -7.89 14.67 33.69
C ALA A 41 -7.75 13.37 32.89
N VAL A 42 -8.81 12.54 32.89
CA VAL A 42 -8.95 11.37 32.02
C VAL A 42 -10.08 11.64 31.03
N THR A 43 -9.73 11.75 29.75
CA THR A 43 -10.53 11.56 28.50
C THR A 43 -9.69 12.17 27.37
N THR A 44 -9.42 11.56 26.22
CA THR A 44 -10.04 10.43 25.51
C THR A 44 -8.96 9.68 24.71
N PRO A 45 -9.03 8.34 24.52
CA PRO A 45 -8.04 7.63 23.70
C PRO A 45 -8.21 7.93 22.21
N ALA A 46 -7.25 8.65 21.62
CA ALA A 46 -7.08 8.72 20.16
C ALA A 46 -6.46 7.39 19.65
N PRO A 47 -6.82 6.93 18.44
CA PRO A 47 -6.66 5.52 18.06
C PRO A 47 -5.19 5.10 17.85
N ALA A 48 -4.90 3.88 18.29
CA ALA A 48 -3.63 3.22 18.03
C ALA A 48 -3.46 2.81 16.55
N GLY A 49 -2.21 2.85 16.09
CA GLY A 49 -1.75 1.98 15.00
C GLY A 49 -1.81 2.55 13.57
N ALA A 50 -0.72 3.17 13.15
CA ALA A 50 -0.30 3.20 11.74
C ALA A 50 1.08 2.52 11.64
N ALA A 51 1.08 1.18 11.62
CA ALA A 51 2.30 0.39 11.52
C ALA A 51 3.01 0.61 10.18
N ALA A 52 4.34 0.46 10.21
CA ALA A 52 5.28 0.56 9.10
C ALA A 52 4.70 0.10 7.75
N ALA A 53 4.58 1.05 6.82
CA ALA A 53 4.38 0.76 5.41
C ALA A 53 5.74 0.41 4.78
N THR A 54 6.15 -0.86 4.89
CA THR A 54 6.92 -1.49 3.81
C THR A 54 6.19 -1.19 2.49
N GLU A 55 6.91 -0.92 1.40
CA GLU A 55 6.33 -0.86 0.04
C GLU A 55 5.83 -2.25 -0.42
N ARG A 56 4.76 -2.73 0.23
CA ARG A 56 3.78 -3.58 -0.41
C ARG A 56 3.18 -2.80 -1.58
N PRO A 57 2.74 -3.46 -2.66
CA PRO A 57 1.73 -2.85 -3.53
C PRO A 57 0.64 -2.27 -2.62
N SER A 58 0.29 -1.01 -2.84
CA SER A 58 -0.50 -0.20 -1.89
C SER A 58 -1.61 -1.03 -1.26
N ALA A 59 -1.81 -0.95 0.05
CA ALA A 59 -2.78 -1.83 0.72
C ALA A 59 -4.17 -1.81 0.07
N ALA A 60 -4.53 -0.71 -0.62
CA ALA A 60 -5.62 -0.63 -1.59
C ALA A 60 -5.49 -1.62 -2.77
N THR A 61 -4.45 -1.53 -3.62
CA THR A 61 -4.12 -2.45 -4.72
C THR A 61 -4.11 -3.92 -4.28
N ALA A 62 -3.46 -4.22 -3.15
CA ALA A 62 -3.43 -5.55 -2.53
C ALA A 62 -4.83 -6.08 -2.21
N ARG A 63 -5.65 -5.25 -1.55
CA ARG A 63 -7.06 -5.57 -1.23
C ARG A 63 -7.92 -5.68 -2.48
N VAL A 64 -7.69 -4.87 -3.51
CA VAL A 64 -8.43 -4.88 -4.78
C VAL A 64 -8.15 -6.14 -5.58
N ALA A 65 -6.88 -6.57 -5.69
CA ALA A 65 -6.55 -7.85 -6.31
C ALA A 65 -7.16 -9.02 -5.52
N SER A 66 -7.08 -8.99 -4.20
CA SER A 66 -7.67 -10.00 -3.32
C SER A 66 -9.20 -10.06 -3.42
N SER A 67 -9.90 -8.92 -3.42
CA SER A 67 -11.37 -8.87 -3.50
C SER A 67 -11.87 -9.34 -4.86
N VAL A 68 -11.21 -8.92 -5.94
CA VAL A 68 -11.49 -9.40 -7.30
C VAL A 68 -11.24 -10.90 -7.40
N ALA A 69 -10.17 -11.43 -6.81
CA ALA A 69 -9.92 -12.87 -6.80
C ALA A 69 -11.02 -13.66 -6.07
N VAL A 70 -11.56 -13.15 -4.95
CA VAL A 70 -12.67 -13.78 -4.21
C VAL A 70 -14.01 -13.67 -4.97
N GLU A 71 -14.31 -12.53 -5.57
CA GLU A 71 -15.48 -12.34 -6.44
C GLU A 71 -15.47 -13.31 -7.63
N LEU A 72 -14.29 -13.48 -8.26
CA LEU A 72 -14.12 -14.35 -9.41
C LEU A 72 -14.04 -15.84 -9.03
N SER A 73 -13.46 -16.21 -7.89
CA SER A 73 -13.42 -17.63 -7.45
C SER A 73 -14.82 -18.17 -7.18
N ALA A 74 -15.70 -17.36 -6.57
CA ALA A 74 -17.11 -17.68 -6.38
C ALA A 74 -17.88 -17.83 -7.71
N LEU A 75 -17.52 -17.03 -8.73
CA LEU A 75 -18.12 -17.10 -10.07
C LEU A 75 -17.69 -18.35 -10.85
N VAL A 76 -16.38 -18.61 -10.93
CA VAL A 76 -15.81 -19.60 -11.85
C VAL A 76 -15.65 -21.00 -11.23
N LYS A 77 -16.03 -21.15 -9.94
CA LYS A 77 -15.86 -22.36 -9.12
C LYS A 77 -14.43 -22.94 -9.23
N GLY A 78 -13.46 -22.04 -9.31
CA GLY A 78 -12.06 -22.38 -9.57
C GLY A 78 -11.33 -22.86 -8.31
N GLN A 79 -10.37 -23.75 -8.49
CA GLN A 79 -9.44 -24.14 -7.44
C GLN A 79 -8.32 -23.11 -7.35
N ILE A 80 -8.05 -22.57 -6.16
CA ILE A 80 -6.88 -21.73 -5.93
C ILE A 80 -5.64 -22.62 -6.01
N ILE A 81 -4.70 -22.26 -6.88
CA ILE A 81 -3.41 -22.95 -7.05
C ILE A 81 -2.26 -21.96 -6.84
N ARG A 82 -1.04 -22.47 -6.65
CA ARG A 82 0.16 -21.63 -6.73
C ARG A 82 0.30 -21.08 -8.15
N CYS A 83 0.59 -19.78 -8.25
CA CYS A 83 0.95 -19.17 -9.51
C CYS A 83 2.30 -19.73 -10.02
N PRO A 84 2.42 -20.09 -11.31
CA PRO A 84 3.70 -20.47 -11.90
C PRO A 84 4.72 -19.32 -11.86
N ASP A 85 5.89 -19.55 -11.24
CA ASP A 85 6.94 -18.53 -11.07
C ASP A 85 7.44 -17.94 -12.41
N VAL A 86 7.35 -18.72 -13.48
CA VAL A 86 7.69 -18.34 -14.87
C VAL A 86 6.94 -17.08 -15.33
N LEU A 87 5.75 -16.81 -14.77
CA LEU A 87 4.91 -15.67 -15.15
C LEU A 87 5.34 -14.34 -14.53
N LYS A 88 6.36 -14.32 -13.64
CA LYS A 88 6.88 -13.12 -12.97
C LYS A 88 5.80 -12.23 -12.33
N LEU A 89 4.81 -12.88 -11.72
CA LEU A 89 3.69 -12.24 -11.05
C LEU A 89 4.09 -11.67 -9.69
N SER A 90 3.29 -10.77 -9.14
CA SER A 90 3.48 -10.25 -7.78
C SER A 90 3.42 -11.39 -6.75
N PRO A 91 4.11 -11.28 -5.60
CA PRO A 91 3.92 -12.18 -4.45
C PRO A 91 2.48 -12.23 -3.91
N GLN A 92 1.61 -11.32 -4.37
CA GLN A 92 0.19 -11.24 -4.00
C GLN A 92 -0.77 -11.62 -5.14
N ALA A 93 -0.24 -12.14 -6.25
CA ALA A 93 -1.07 -12.64 -7.35
C ALA A 93 -1.83 -13.91 -6.92
N VAL A 94 -3.08 -14.03 -7.37
CA VAL A 94 -3.93 -15.19 -7.10
C VAL A 94 -4.20 -15.92 -8.41
N CYS A 95 -3.86 -17.21 -8.43
CA CYS A 95 -4.09 -18.08 -9.57
C CYS A 95 -5.20 -19.09 -9.29
N LEU A 96 -6.18 -19.12 -10.17
CA LEU A 96 -7.42 -19.88 -10.10
C LEU A 96 -7.51 -20.80 -11.32
N TYR A 97 -7.38 -22.10 -11.09
CA TYR A 97 -7.62 -23.11 -12.11
C TYR A 97 -9.11 -23.39 -12.26
N THR A 98 -9.65 -23.36 -13.49
CA THR A 98 -11.04 -23.74 -13.75
C THR A 98 -11.18 -24.56 -15.03
N LYS A 99 -12.09 -25.53 -14.99
CA LYS A 99 -12.44 -26.41 -16.12
C LYS A 99 -13.50 -25.75 -17.01
N SER A 100 -13.18 -24.54 -17.47
CA SER A 100 -13.97 -23.74 -18.41
C SER A 100 -13.07 -23.14 -19.47
N SER A 101 -13.60 -22.89 -20.67
CA SER A 101 -12.85 -22.27 -21.76
C SER A 101 -12.81 -20.74 -21.66
N VAL A 102 -11.74 -20.10 -22.15
CA VAL A 102 -11.61 -18.63 -22.16
C VAL A 102 -12.81 -17.92 -22.80
N PRO A 103 -13.38 -18.38 -23.94
CA PRO A 103 -14.58 -17.76 -24.52
C PRO A 103 -15.80 -17.76 -23.59
N ALA A 104 -16.01 -18.81 -22.78
CA ALA A 104 -17.11 -18.89 -21.84
C ALA A 104 -16.90 -18.01 -20.60
N LEU A 105 -15.66 -17.83 -20.16
CA LEU A 105 -15.31 -17.04 -18.98
C LEU A 105 -15.34 -15.53 -19.21
N ARG A 106 -14.91 -15.05 -20.39
CA ARG A 106 -14.86 -13.62 -20.73
C ARG A 106 -16.16 -12.83 -20.44
N PRO A 107 -17.36 -13.27 -20.87
CA PRO A 107 -18.60 -12.55 -20.56
C PRO A 107 -18.93 -12.59 -19.07
N LEU A 108 -18.79 -13.75 -18.41
CA LEU A 108 -19.08 -13.91 -16.98
C LEU A 108 -18.22 -12.95 -16.12
N VAL A 109 -16.91 -12.93 -16.38
CA VAL A 109 -15.94 -12.07 -15.68
C VAL A 109 -16.24 -10.59 -15.95
N LYS A 110 -16.52 -10.19 -17.21
CA LYS A 110 -16.87 -8.79 -17.53
C LYS A 110 -18.17 -8.35 -16.86
N THR A 111 -19.20 -9.22 -16.84
CA THR A 111 -20.48 -8.96 -16.16
C THR A 111 -20.32 -8.82 -14.65
N LYS A 112 -19.46 -9.62 -14.00
CA LYS A 112 -19.21 -9.49 -12.55
C LYS A 112 -18.40 -8.25 -12.18
N LEU A 113 -17.42 -7.87 -12.99
CA LEU A 113 -16.63 -6.65 -12.77
C LEU A 113 -17.40 -5.37 -13.09
N GLY A 114 -18.40 -5.44 -13.99
CA GLY A 114 -19.30 -4.34 -14.32
C GLY A 114 -18.54 -3.07 -14.72
N SER A 115 -18.88 -1.94 -14.11
CA SER A 115 -18.25 -0.63 -14.35
C SER A 115 -16.82 -0.49 -13.83
N ARG A 116 -16.26 -1.52 -13.15
CA ARG A 116 -14.85 -1.58 -12.78
C ARG A 116 -13.98 -2.20 -13.88
N ALA A 117 -14.57 -2.87 -14.88
CA ALA A 117 -13.83 -3.35 -16.05
C ALA A 117 -13.42 -2.17 -16.94
N VAL A 118 -12.11 -1.99 -17.15
CA VAL A 118 -11.56 -0.89 -17.93
C VAL A 118 -11.33 -1.35 -19.36
N GLY A 119 -12.26 -0.96 -20.23
CA GLY A 119 -12.24 -1.27 -21.66
C GLY A 119 -12.66 -2.70 -21.98
N ASP A 120 -12.10 -3.23 -23.06
CA ASP A 120 -12.39 -4.56 -23.60
C ASP A 120 -11.24 -5.55 -23.42
N TRP A 121 -11.58 -6.84 -23.56
CA TRP A 121 -10.64 -7.94 -23.49
C TRP A 121 -9.56 -7.83 -24.57
N LYS A 122 -8.31 -7.62 -24.15
CA LYS A 122 -7.13 -7.76 -25.01
C LYS A 122 -6.84 -9.25 -25.19
N SER A 123 -7.29 -9.80 -26.31
CA SER A 123 -7.08 -11.21 -26.66
C SER A 123 -5.77 -11.41 -27.43
N GLY A 124 -4.94 -12.33 -26.93
CA GLY A 124 -3.84 -12.93 -27.66
C GLY A 124 -4.23 -14.33 -28.17
N SER A 125 -3.27 -15.05 -28.76
CA SER A 125 -3.52 -16.35 -29.39
C SER A 125 -3.96 -17.47 -28.43
N LYS A 126 -3.55 -17.42 -27.17
CA LYS A 126 -3.94 -18.37 -26.09
C LYS A 126 -4.27 -17.68 -24.76
N SER A 127 -4.52 -16.39 -24.79
CA SER A 127 -4.77 -15.61 -23.57
C SER A 127 -5.73 -14.46 -23.81
N SER A 128 -6.31 -13.93 -22.74
CA SER A 128 -7.13 -12.72 -22.78
C SER A 128 -6.93 -11.95 -21.48
N SER A 129 -6.55 -10.68 -21.55
CA SER A 129 -6.40 -9.80 -20.39
C SER A 129 -7.44 -8.68 -20.36
N LEU A 130 -7.82 -8.29 -19.15
CA LEU A 130 -8.75 -7.20 -18.87
C LEU A 130 -8.21 -6.38 -17.69
N PHE A 131 -8.23 -5.06 -17.80
CA PHE A 131 -7.85 -4.17 -16.71
C PHE A 131 -9.04 -3.91 -15.79
N VAL A 132 -8.75 -3.73 -14.50
CA VAL A 132 -9.75 -3.51 -13.46
C VAL A 132 -9.37 -2.29 -12.64
N ALA A 133 -10.30 -1.34 -12.54
CA ALA A 133 -10.14 -0.15 -11.73
C ALA A 133 -10.38 -0.44 -10.23
N ASP A 134 -9.84 0.43 -9.37
CA ASP A 134 -10.18 0.46 -7.95
C ASP A 134 -11.70 0.64 -7.75
N LYS A 135 -12.28 1.59 -8.48
CA LYS A 135 -13.72 1.93 -8.49
C LYS A 135 -14.21 2.22 -9.92
N ALA A 136 -15.52 2.36 -10.09
CA ALA A 136 -16.11 2.76 -11.36
C ALA A 136 -15.53 4.11 -11.85
N GLY A 137 -14.98 4.16 -13.07
CA GLY A 137 -14.30 5.34 -13.60
C GLY A 137 -13.00 5.73 -12.87
N GLY A 138 -12.46 4.84 -12.02
CA GLY A 138 -11.22 5.06 -11.27
C GLY A 138 -9.95 4.66 -12.03
N ASN A 139 -8.83 4.66 -11.32
CA ASN A 139 -7.53 4.28 -11.89
C ASN A 139 -7.41 2.76 -11.96
N VAL A 140 -6.73 2.25 -13.00
CA VAL A 140 -6.41 0.82 -13.10
C VAL A 140 -5.56 0.40 -11.91
N ALA A 141 -6.06 -0.57 -11.14
CA ALA A 141 -5.43 -1.07 -9.92
C ALA A 141 -5.13 -2.58 -9.96
N ALA A 142 -5.83 -3.35 -10.81
CA ALA A 142 -5.59 -4.77 -11.01
C ALA A 142 -5.75 -5.16 -12.48
N PHE A 143 -5.26 -6.34 -12.83
CA PHE A 143 -5.56 -6.97 -14.11
C PHE A 143 -5.99 -8.42 -13.90
N VAL A 144 -6.87 -8.89 -14.78
CA VAL A 144 -7.29 -10.28 -14.87
C VAL A 144 -6.74 -10.83 -16.17
N LEU A 145 -5.98 -11.92 -16.10
CA LEU A 145 -5.43 -12.63 -17.24
C LEU A 145 -6.01 -14.05 -17.28
N LEU A 146 -6.76 -14.36 -18.33
CA LEU A 146 -7.19 -15.71 -18.66
C LEU A 146 -6.13 -16.32 -19.57
N SER A 147 -5.48 -17.40 -19.14
CA SER A 147 -4.52 -18.18 -19.93
C SER A 147 -5.10 -19.56 -20.22
N GLN A 148 -5.17 -19.92 -21.51
CA GLN A 148 -5.75 -21.18 -21.94
C GLN A 148 -4.72 -22.31 -21.79
N LEU A 149 -5.00 -23.27 -20.90
CA LEU A 149 -4.19 -24.48 -20.71
C LEU A 149 -4.59 -25.56 -21.72
N ALA A 150 -5.90 -25.76 -21.90
CA ALA A 150 -6.49 -26.68 -22.88
C ALA A 150 -7.77 -26.10 -23.50
N ALA A 151 -8.43 -26.81 -24.42
CA ALA A 151 -9.69 -26.37 -25.03
C ALA A 151 -10.79 -26.03 -24.00
N THR A 152 -10.79 -26.74 -22.87
CA THR A 152 -11.79 -26.66 -21.79
C THR A 152 -11.20 -26.25 -20.44
N GLU A 153 -9.92 -25.86 -20.39
CA GLU A 153 -9.19 -25.60 -19.13
C GLU A 153 -8.47 -24.26 -19.19
N THR A 154 -8.74 -23.40 -18.20
CA THR A 154 -8.21 -22.03 -18.12
C THR A 154 -7.59 -21.78 -16.77
N LEU A 155 -6.40 -21.17 -16.79
CA LEU A 155 -5.79 -20.53 -15.64
C LEU A 155 -6.22 -19.06 -15.61
N LEU A 156 -7.02 -18.68 -14.62
CA LEU A 156 -7.39 -17.29 -14.34
C LEU A 156 -6.39 -16.74 -13.33
N ILE A 157 -5.74 -15.63 -13.68
CA ILE A 157 -4.73 -14.95 -12.86
C ILE A 157 -5.30 -13.58 -12.52
N VAL A 158 -5.37 -13.25 -11.24
CA VAL A 158 -5.63 -11.89 -10.76
C VAL A 158 -4.36 -11.38 -10.11
N ASP A 159 -3.86 -10.25 -10.59
CA ASP A 159 -2.71 -9.59 -9.98
C ASP A 159 -2.99 -8.08 -9.90
N GLY A 160 -2.38 -7.43 -8.91
CA GLY A 160 -2.35 -5.99 -8.86
C GLY A 160 -1.61 -5.47 -10.09
N VAL A 161 -2.10 -4.38 -10.67
CA VAL A 161 -1.22 -3.56 -11.49
C VAL A 161 -0.30 -2.87 -10.51
N GLN A 162 0.85 -3.52 -10.26
CA GLN A 162 2.06 -2.82 -9.89
C GLN A 162 2.23 -1.79 -11.01
N ALA A 163 1.88 -0.53 -10.74
CA ALA A 163 2.25 0.54 -11.65
C ALA A 163 3.76 0.40 -11.85
N PRO A 164 4.27 0.25 -13.09
CA PRO A 164 5.71 0.22 -13.29
C PRO A 164 6.19 1.56 -12.78
N ALA A 165 6.85 1.57 -11.59
CA ALA A 165 6.90 2.76 -10.73
C ALA A 165 7.29 3.96 -11.58
N ALA A 166 6.38 4.93 -11.66
CA ALA A 166 6.18 5.72 -12.87
C ALA A 166 7.53 6.21 -13.39
N SER A 167 7.90 5.84 -14.63
CA SER A 167 9.09 6.40 -15.26
C SER A 167 8.94 7.91 -15.22
N ALA A 168 9.70 8.56 -14.33
CA ALA A 168 9.32 9.83 -13.74
C ALA A 168 8.88 10.79 -14.85
N ALA A 169 7.62 11.23 -14.80
CA ALA A 169 6.98 11.95 -15.90
C ALA A 169 7.65 13.31 -16.08
N ARG A 170 8.74 13.30 -16.87
CA ARG A 170 9.74 14.35 -17.14
C ARG A 170 9.62 15.58 -16.24
N VAL A 171 9.83 15.37 -14.93
CA VAL A 171 9.96 16.48 -13.98
C VAL A 171 11.25 17.20 -14.36
N ALA A 172 11.19 18.51 -14.58
CA ALA A 172 12.39 19.30 -14.83
C ALA A 172 13.37 19.08 -13.68
N ALA A 173 14.59 18.63 -13.99
CA ALA A 173 15.58 18.26 -12.99
C ALA A 173 15.77 19.42 -12.00
N PRO A 174 15.50 19.24 -10.69
CA PRO A 174 15.64 20.32 -9.72
C PRO A 174 17.06 20.87 -9.69
N ALA A 175 17.19 22.17 -9.39
CA ALA A 175 18.48 22.84 -9.36
C ALA A 175 19.46 22.11 -8.42
N GLY A 176 20.63 21.74 -8.95
CA GLY A 176 21.65 20.95 -8.25
C GLY A 176 21.71 19.46 -8.60
N VAL A 177 20.72 18.93 -9.32
CA VAL A 177 20.74 17.56 -9.85
C VAL A 177 21.65 17.45 -11.09
N VAL A 178 22.56 16.47 -11.09
CA VAL A 178 23.37 16.13 -12.27
C VAL A 178 22.64 15.08 -13.11
N LYS A 179 22.37 15.42 -14.36
CA LYS A 179 21.70 14.54 -15.34
C LYS A 179 22.46 13.22 -15.51
N GLY A 180 21.74 12.10 -15.57
CA GLY A 180 22.30 10.75 -15.72
C GLY A 180 22.89 10.13 -14.45
N GLN A 181 22.90 10.84 -13.31
CA GLN A 181 23.35 10.29 -12.03
C GLN A 181 22.17 9.71 -11.22
N PRO A 182 22.38 8.64 -10.43
CA PRO A 182 21.35 8.05 -9.59
C PRO A 182 21.16 8.82 -8.27
N TYR A 183 19.92 9.21 -8.01
CA TYR A 183 19.46 9.84 -6.77
C TYR A 183 18.38 8.98 -6.10
N VAL A 184 18.14 9.22 -4.81
CA VAL A 184 17.06 8.62 -4.02
C VAL A 184 16.28 9.74 -3.31
N LEU A 185 14.99 9.55 -3.06
CA LEU A 185 14.26 10.47 -2.18
C LEU A 185 14.54 10.13 -0.72
N GLY A 186 14.61 11.16 0.12
CA GLY A 186 14.71 11.00 1.58
C GLY A 186 13.48 10.34 2.21
N SER A 187 12.33 10.35 1.53
CA SER A 187 11.12 9.60 1.90
C SER A 187 11.30 8.10 1.79
N ASP A 188 12.13 7.64 0.86
CA ASP A 188 12.22 6.21 0.54
C ASP A 188 13.26 5.53 1.43
N LEU A 189 14.18 6.31 2.01
CA LEU A 189 15.15 5.87 3.02
C LEU A 189 14.53 5.60 4.41
N VAL A 190 13.21 5.74 4.58
CA VAL A 190 12.51 5.50 5.85
C VAL A 190 12.75 4.06 6.32
N GLY A 191 13.22 3.92 7.57
CA GLY A 191 13.63 2.65 8.18
C GLY A 191 15.15 2.49 8.26
N VAL A 192 15.91 3.02 7.30
CA VAL A 192 17.40 2.99 7.30
C VAL A 192 18.05 4.33 7.61
N VAL A 193 17.42 5.44 7.21
CA VAL A 193 17.84 6.82 7.50
C VAL A 193 16.62 7.61 7.95
N ASN A 194 16.69 8.21 9.13
CA ASN A 194 15.70 9.19 9.57
C ASN A 194 16.07 10.57 9.01
N VAL A 195 15.27 11.06 8.07
CA VAL A 195 15.44 12.35 7.38
C VAL A 195 14.49 13.37 7.98
N SER A 196 15.04 14.40 8.61
CA SER A 196 14.29 15.51 9.21
C SER A 196 14.58 16.82 8.46
N ASN A 197 13.54 17.57 8.09
CA ASN A 197 13.68 18.88 7.46
C ASN A 197 13.89 19.95 8.55
N LEU A 198 14.97 20.72 8.43
CA LEU A 198 15.34 21.79 9.38
C LEU A 198 14.92 23.20 8.88
N GLY A 199 14.26 23.29 7.72
CA GLY A 199 13.95 24.54 7.05
C GLY A 199 15.14 25.12 6.27
N GLY A 200 14.89 26.14 5.46
CA GLY A 200 15.94 26.86 4.70
C GLY A 200 16.78 25.98 3.76
N GLY A 201 16.21 24.89 3.24
CA GLY A 201 16.93 23.92 2.39
C GLY A 201 17.90 23.00 3.15
N LYS A 202 17.84 22.95 4.49
CA LYS A 202 18.66 22.08 5.32
C LYS A 202 17.88 20.85 5.78
N PHE A 203 18.53 19.69 5.71
CA PHE A 203 17.98 18.41 6.14
C PHE A 203 18.99 17.69 7.04
N ARG A 204 18.52 17.06 8.12
CA ARG A 204 19.34 16.25 9.02
C ARG A 204 19.01 14.79 8.81
N LEU A 205 20.01 14.03 8.38
CA LEU A 205 19.95 12.60 8.12
C LEU A 205 20.62 11.89 9.29
N SER A 206 19.88 11.08 10.03
CA SER A 206 20.39 10.28 11.14
C SER A 206 20.24 8.79 10.84
N VAL A 207 21.28 8.02 11.14
CA VAL A 207 21.32 6.56 10.98
C VAL A 207 21.57 5.96 12.36
N SER A 208 20.90 4.86 12.67
CA SER A 208 21.04 4.16 13.96
C SER A 208 22.51 3.80 14.21
N GLY A 209 23.08 4.28 15.32
CA GLY A 209 24.48 4.06 15.67
C GLY A 209 25.50 4.89 14.87
N GLN A 210 25.09 5.98 14.21
CA GLN A 210 25.98 6.91 13.51
C GLN A 210 25.69 8.37 13.90
N SER A 211 26.74 9.20 13.90
CA SER A 211 26.60 10.65 14.06
C SER A 211 25.74 11.25 12.93
N PRO A 212 24.74 12.09 13.25
CA PRO A 212 23.84 12.69 12.26
C PRO A 212 24.58 13.60 11.28
N LEU A 213 24.13 13.58 10.04
CA LEU A 213 24.66 14.36 8.92
C LEU A 213 23.69 15.51 8.61
N THR A 214 24.14 16.76 8.74
CA THR A 214 23.38 17.94 8.32
C THR A 214 23.77 18.32 6.91
N VAL A 215 22.80 18.25 6.03
CA VAL A 215 22.93 18.40 4.58
C VAL A 215 22.23 19.69 4.15
N THR A 216 22.89 20.49 3.30
CA THR A 216 22.28 21.69 2.72
C THR A 216 22.10 21.46 1.21
N VAL A 217 20.90 21.70 0.70
CA VAL A 217 20.59 21.61 -0.73
C VAL A 217 21.52 22.52 -1.54
N GLY A 218 22.02 22.00 -2.67
CA GLY A 218 22.98 22.70 -3.54
C GLY A 218 24.42 22.73 -3.03
N GLN A 219 24.71 22.22 -1.83
CA GLN A 219 26.06 22.18 -1.26
C GLN A 219 26.62 20.75 -1.26
N LYS A 220 27.87 20.58 -1.73
CA LYS A 220 28.60 19.32 -1.60
C LYS A 220 29.10 19.09 -0.17
N THR A 221 29.46 20.17 0.53
CA THR A 221 29.94 20.12 1.90
C THR A 221 28.77 19.92 2.87
N VAL A 222 28.84 18.85 3.65
CA VAL A 222 27.82 18.44 4.62
C VAL A 222 28.46 18.27 5.99
N GLN A 223 27.74 18.62 7.05
CA GLN A 223 28.29 18.69 8.40
C GLN A 223 28.00 17.42 9.18
N ARG A 224 29.04 16.80 9.74
CA ARG A 224 28.96 15.66 10.65
C ARG A 224 29.49 16.08 12.02
N GLU A 225 29.11 15.36 13.08
CA GLU A 225 29.55 15.58 14.48
C GLU A 225 31.05 15.33 14.75
N GLY A 226 31.88 15.30 13.69
CA GLY A 226 33.34 15.25 13.75
C GLY A 226 34.03 16.08 12.66
N GLY A 227 33.29 16.94 11.94
CA GLY A 227 33.83 17.80 10.88
C GLY A 227 32.97 17.85 9.61
N ALA A 228 33.41 18.67 8.67
CA ALA A 228 32.81 18.73 7.34
C ALA A 228 33.20 17.50 6.50
N VAL A 229 32.23 16.87 5.86
CA VAL A 229 32.40 15.77 4.90
C VAL A 229 32.02 16.31 3.52
N GLU A 230 32.77 15.95 2.48
CA GLU A 230 32.43 16.32 1.11
C GLU A 230 31.65 15.19 0.41
N LEU A 231 30.49 15.52 -0.15
CA LEU A 231 29.74 14.64 -1.02
C LEU A 231 30.22 14.79 -2.47
N PRO A 232 30.31 13.69 -3.25
CA PRO A 232 30.73 13.75 -4.66
C PRO A 232 29.74 14.58 -5.52
N LEU A 233 28.47 14.63 -5.11
CA LEU A 233 27.38 15.34 -5.77
C LEU A 233 26.61 16.17 -4.74
N ALA A 234 26.08 17.31 -5.18
CA ALA A 234 25.19 18.10 -4.34
C ALA A 234 23.81 17.40 -4.20
N PRO A 235 23.18 17.46 -3.02
CA PRO A 235 21.79 17.08 -2.83
C PRO A 235 20.86 18.17 -3.34
N ALA A 236 19.67 17.77 -3.79
CA ALA A 236 18.63 18.62 -4.32
C ALA A 236 17.33 18.52 -3.48
N THR A 237 16.30 19.27 -3.87
CA THR A 237 14.95 19.17 -3.30
C THR A 237 13.92 19.34 -4.41
N ASP A 238 12.79 18.63 -4.32
CA ASP A 238 11.61 18.88 -5.17
C ASP A 238 10.72 20.03 -4.63
N GLY A 239 11.16 20.67 -3.54
CA GLY A 239 10.40 21.69 -2.79
C GLY A 239 9.79 21.16 -1.49
N LYS A 240 9.67 19.83 -1.33
CA LYS A 240 9.11 19.17 -0.14
C LYS A 240 10.04 18.09 0.43
N ASN A 241 10.61 17.27 -0.44
CA ASN A 241 11.42 16.09 -0.14
C ASN A 241 12.89 16.35 -0.51
N LEU A 242 13.81 15.86 0.32
CA LEU A 242 15.22 15.78 -0.03
C LEU A 242 15.42 14.79 -1.18
N ILE A 243 16.18 15.19 -2.20
CA ILE A 243 16.68 14.30 -3.26
C ILE A 243 18.18 14.13 -3.01
N PHE A 244 18.60 12.96 -2.56
CA PHE A 244 19.97 12.69 -2.10
C PHE A 244 20.72 11.82 -3.11
N PRO A 245 21.98 12.15 -3.48
CA PRO A 245 22.75 11.35 -4.42
C PRO A 245 23.10 9.99 -3.83
N LEU A 246 22.90 8.91 -4.60
CA LEU A 246 23.15 7.53 -4.16
C LEU A 246 24.61 7.34 -3.70
N ALA A 247 25.56 7.97 -4.39
CA ALA A 247 26.98 7.95 -4.04
C ALA A 247 27.27 8.57 -2.66
N GLY A 248 26.44 9.51 -2.19
CA GLY A 248 26.53 10.12 -0.87
C GLY A 248 26.09 9.20 0.27
N LEU A 249 25.33 8.13 0.01
CA LEU A 249 24.89 7.19 1.06
C LEU A 249 26.07 6.45 1.69
N ARG A 250 27.17 6.26 0.96
CA ARG A 250 28.41 5.71 1.53
C ARG A 250 29.02 6.62 2.59
N ALA A 251 28.88 7.94 2.45
CA ALA A 251 29.33 8.88 3.48
C ALA A 251 28.49 8.77 4.78
N LEU A 252 27.23 8.33 4.68
CA LEU A 252 26.39 7.99 5.84
C LEU A 252 26.79 6.67 6.53
N GLY A 253 27.72 5.89 5.95
CA GLY A 253 28.06 4.55 6.42
C GLY A 253 27.17 3.46 5.83
N CYS A 254 26.30 3.78 4.86
CA CYS A 254 25.43 2.81 4.22
C CYS A 254 26.14 2.08 3.07
N THR A 255 25.93 0.77 2.98
CA THR A 255 26.29 -0.04 1.83
C THR A 255 25.16 -0.01 0.80
N VAL A 256 25.53 -0.13 -0.48
CA VAL A 256 24.60 0.01 -1.61
C VAL A 256 24.86 -1.13 -2.59
N THR A 257 23.91 -2.05 -2.70
CA THR A 257 24.02 -3.30 -3.46
C THR A 257 23.08 -3.28 -4.66
N PRO A 258 23.57 -3.26 -5.91
CA PRO A 258 22.73 -3.26 -7.09
C PRO A 258 22.06 -4.62 -7.33
N ALA A 259 20.76 -4.58 -7.64
CA ALA A 259 19.90 -5.73 -7.90
C ALA A 259 19.09 -5.49 -9.20
N GLY A 260 19.80 -5.40 -10.32
CA GLY A 260 19.22 -5.06 -11.63
C GLY A 260 18.74 -3.61 -11.67
N ASN A 261 17.43 -3.41 -11.88
CA ASN A 261 16.80 -2.08 -11.90
C ASN A 261 16.51 -1.50 -10.52
N ASN A 262 16.70 -2.30 -9.46
CA ASN A 262 16.53 -1.90 -8.06
C ASN A 262 17.90 -1.92 -7.36
N LEU A 263 17.99 -1.26 -6.20
CA LEU A 263 19.18 -1.21 -5.36
C LEU A 263 18.79 -1.37 -3.89
N THR A 264 19.47 -2.26 -3.19
CA THR A 264 19.33 -2.39 -1.73
C THR A 264 20.29 -1.44 -1.05
N VAL A 265 19.78 -0.56 -0.19
CA VAL A 265 20.58 0.27 0.70
C VAL A 265 20.52 -0.34 2.10
N ALA A 266 21.67 -0.68 2.68
CA ALA A 266 21.76 -1.21 4.03
C ALA A 266 22.62 -0.28 4.91
N CYS A 267 22.04 0.20 6.01
CA CYS A 267 22.65 1.14 6.93
C CYS A 267 22.70 0.49 8.33
N GLY A 268 23.82 -0.16 8.66
CA GLY A 268 23.90 -1.01 9.86
C GLY A 268 23.15 -2.33 9.68
N ALA A 269 22.29 -2.68 10.63
CA ALA A 269 21.47 -3.90 10.58
C ALA A 269 20.21 -3.76 9.68
N GLU A 270 19.78 -2.52 9.41
CA GLU A 270 18.57 -2.25 8.63
C GLU A 270 18.88 -2.17 7.14
N SER A 271 17.97 -2.66 6.30
CA SER A 271 18.09 -2.57 4.85
C SER A 271 16.74 -2.32 4.15
N VAL A 272 16.79 -1.56 3.05
CA VAL A 272 15.62 -1.21 2.24
C VAL A 272 15.92 -1.40 0.76
N GLY A 273 14.99 -2.00 0.02
CA GLY A 273 15.05 -2.13 -1.44
C GLY A 273 14.41 -0.92 -2.11
N LEU A 274 15.17 -0.21 -2.94
CA LEU A 274 14.78 1.06 -3.57
C LEU A 274 14.93 1.02 -5.08
N ARG A 275 14.29 1.95 -5.77
CA ARG A 275 14.50 2.21 -7.20
C ARG A 275 15.04 3.64 -7.38
N PRO A 276 16.28 3.84 -7.83
CA PRO A 276 16.83 5.18 -7.99
C PRO A 276 16.10 6.00 -9.05
N ILE A 277 16.09 7.30 -8.84
CA ILE A 277 15.68 8.30 -9.81
C ILE A 277 16.91 8.70 -10.61
N VAL A 278 16.81 8.61 -11.94
CA VAL A 278 17.80 9.15 -12.88
C VAL A 278 17.09 10.22 -13.70
N PHE A 279 17.67 11.42 -13.71
CA PHE A 279 17.16 12.62 -14.40
C PHE A 279 17.83 12.85 -15.77
#